data_AF-F2RWA9-F1
#
_entry.id   AF-F2RWA9-F1
#
_cell.length_a   1.000
_cell.length_b   1.000
_cell.length_c   1.000
_cell.angle_alpha   90.00
_cell.angle_beta   90.00
_cell.angle_gamma   90.00
#
_symmetry.space_group_name_H-M   'P 1'
#
loop_
_entity.id
_entity.type
_entity.pdbx_description
1 polymer ?
#
loop_
_entity_poly.entity_id
_entity_poly.type
_entity_poly.pdbx_seq_one_letter_code
_entity_poly.pdbx_strand_id
1 'polypeptide(L)'
;MSSSTHDQQRVFLAYRAYFNKQNSSSGKKRKKIAKLVRSHEQSMKPLVECLGNKRIVAILQGLLERGVFSSESQAKVAFPSLFPTSAAQGAQHSASKSERVVPQDGVTRQVQSLDEHYLAGDCDLDNCHIFNHDVRCPTVTINGMQVPSLGPSFLPYAVQHALLTKIQYVLEECCYEFTSKWAPTLLLKKNWVCPEAIELNQWVRVMIQDTSSLPAGALEDKHKANISEIFEPVIEVRHSAVHRLPVCTERLERFIDGAMVFVTMLRDPLRESQLQELGVELKRIIKQLELSKHIQETQLQKKLDNIFKQRADLDKREKDAVATVEEEYKENRRLAGLSVEKSIRSVFKMGEKSDNLPERPCETDHEKFCL
;
A
#
# COMPACT_ATOMS: atom_id res chain seq x y z
N MET A 1 18.89 22.56 9.74
CA MET A 1 18.99 22.42 8.27
C MET A 1 18.91 20.95 7.92
N SER A 2 17.78 20.50 7.39
CA SER A 2 17.57 19.11 7.00
C SER A 2 18.43 18.78 5.78
N SER A 3 19.28 17.76 5.89
CA SER A 3 19.99 17.20 4.74
C SER A 3 19.04 16.27 3.97
N SER A 4 19.07 16.33 2.64
CA SER A 4 18.25 15.46 1.77
C SER A 4 18.52 13.98 2.06
N THR A 5 17.47 13.15 2.07
CA THR A 5 17.56 11.70 2.29
C THR A 5 18.56 11.03 1.33
N HIS A 6 18.69 11.55 0.12
CA HIS A 6 19.66 11.09 -0.87
C HIS A 6 21.12 11.42 -0.46
N ASP A 7 21.39 12.61 0.09
CA ASP A 7 22.72 12.97 0.63
C ASP A 7 23.08 12.06 1.82
N GLN A 8 22.09 11.71 2.65
CA GLN A 8 22.27 10.82 3.79
C GLN A 8 22.61 9.39 3.34
N GLN A 9 21.97 8.88 2.29
CA GLN A 9 22.27 7.57 1.70
C GLN A 9 23.69 7.52 1.12
N ARG A 10 24.09 8.54 0.35
CA ARG A 10 25.43 8.63 -0.25
C ARG A 10 26.52 8.66 0.81
N VAL A 11 26.33 9.48 1.87
CA VAL A 11 27.27 9.55 3.00
C VAL A 11 27.29 8.24 3.80
N PHE A 12 26.15 7.59 4.01
CA PHE A 12 26.08 6.30 4.69
C PHE A 12 26.85 5.21 3.92
N LEU A 13 26.60 5.05 2.63
CA LEU A 13 27.30 4.05 1.80
C LEU A 13 28.80 4.27 1.77
N ALA A 14 29.25 5.52 1.65
CA ALA A 14 30.67 5.88 1.62
C ALA A 14 31.38 5.59 2.95
N TYR A 15 30.72 5.86 4.09
CA TYR A 15 31.38 5.77 5.39
C TYR A 15 31.06 4.51 6.19
N ARG A 16 30.10 3.66 5.78
CA ARG A 16 29.66 2.47 6.55
C ARG A 16 30.79 1.51 6.91
N ALA A 17 31.78 1.35 6.04
CA ALA A 17 32.91 0.43 6.25
C ALA A 17 33.84 0.89 7.40
N TYR A 18 33.85 2.19 7.72
CA TYR A 18 34.70 2.77 8.76
C TYR A 18 34.05 2.80 10.13
N PHE A 19 32.78 2.40 10.23
CA PHE A 19 32.03 2.25 11.48
C PHE A 19 31.72 0.77 11.70
N ASN A 20 32.67 0.06 12.34
CA ASN A 20 32.48 -1.34 12.73
C ASN A 20 31.62 -1.46 14.02
N LYS A 21 31.09 -2.65 14.32
CA LYS A 21 30.16 -2.90 15.45
C LYS A 21 30.64 -2.38 16.83
N GLN A 22 31.94 -2.21 17.07
CA GLN A 22 32.48 -1.66 18.31
C GLN A 22 32.63 -0.12 18.29
N ASN A 23 32.71 0.48 17.11
CA ASN A 23 32.95 1.92 16.90
C ASN A 23 31.71 2.71 16.44
N SER A 24 30.56 2.06 16.31
CA SER A 24 29.27 2.66 15.94
C SER A 24 28.50 3.27 17.11
N SER A 25 29.16 3.51 18.24
CA SER A 25 28.53 4.04 19.45
C SER A 25 28.01 5.47 19.25
N SER A 26 26.77 5.70 19.69
CA SER A 26 25.95 6.92 19.60
C SER A 26 26.46 8.11 20.45
N GLY A 27 27.78 8.28 20.55
CA GLY A 27 28.42 9.31 21.39
C GLY A 27 29.76 9.85 20.87
N LYS A 28 30.12 9.59 19.60
CA LYS A 28 31.36 10.13 19.02
C LYS A 28 31.29 11.67 18.93
N LYS A 29 32.09 12.35 19.76
CA LYS A 29 32.25 13.82 19.72
C LYS A 29 32.57 14.28 18.30
N ARG A 30 31.88 15.33 17.81
CA ARG A 30 32.01 15.92 16.46
C ARG A 30 33.45 16.10 15.97
N LYS A 31 34.39 16.42 16.88
CA LYS A 31 35.84 16.53 16.59
C LYS A 31 36.46 15.22 16.06
N LYS A 32 36.03 14.04 16.56
CA LYS A 32 36.50 12.73 16.09
C LYS A 32 35.94 12.38 14.71
N ILE A 33 34.68 12.71 14.44
CA ILE A 33 34.05 12.53 13.11
C ILE A 33 34.74 13.43 12.09
N ALA A 34 35.00 14.70 12.44
CA ALA A 34 35.74 15.62 11.58
C ALA A 34 37.17 15.14 11.29
N LYS A 35 37.84 14.50 12.27
CA LYS A 35 39.15 13.89 12.04
C LYS A 35 39.07 12.71 11.06
N LEU A 36 38.06 11.84 11.20
CA LEU A 36 37.83 10.71 10.29
C LEU A 36 37.57 11.16 8.85
N VAL A 37 36.74 12.19 8.66
CA VAL A 37 36.44 12.75 7.33
C VAL A 37 37.69 13.32 6.67
N ARG A 38 38.54 14.04 7.43
CA ARG A 38 39.84 14.56 6.90
C ARG A 38 40.84 13.45 6.58
N SER A 39 40.90 12.40 7.41
CA SER A 39 41.82 11.27 7.18
C SER A 39 41.47 10.46 5.92
N HIS A 40 40.22 10.51 5.45
CA HIS A 40 39.76 9.82 4.24
C HIS A 40 39.30 10.78 3.14
N GLU A 41 39.73 12.04 3.19
CA GLU A 41 39.32 13.10 2.27
C GLU A 41 39.71 12.80 0.81
N GLN A 42 40.90 12.23 0.59
CA GLN A 42 41.36 11.85 -0.75
C GLN A 42 40.56 10.70 -1.35
N SER A 43 40.17 9.71 -0.55
CA SER A 43 39.35 8.56 -1.00
C SER A 43 37.90 8.95 -1.28
N MET A 44 37.42 10.02 -0.65
CA MET A 44 36.05 10.51 -0.77
C MET A 44 35.97 11.86 -1.50
N LYS A 45 37.00 12.21 -2.28
CA LYS A 45 37.15 13.50 -2.97
C LYS A 45 35.88 13.94 -3.75
N PRO A 46 35.21 13.07 -4.54
CA PRO A 46 33.98 13.46 -5.25
C PRO A 46 32.81 13.81 -4.33
N LEU A 47 32.74 13.19 -3.16
CA LEU A 47 31.69 13.44 -2.16
C LEU A 47 32.00 14.72 -1.36
N VAL A 48 33.27 14.97 -1.07
CA VAL A 48 33.76 16.16 -0.37
C VAL A 48 33.62 17.42 -1.24
N GLU A 49 33.90 17.33 -2.54
CA GLU A 49 33.69 18.43 -3.50
C GLU A 49 32.20 18.78 -3.67
N CYS A 50 31.32 17.77 -3.64
CA CYS A 50 29.88 17.96 -3.84
C CYS A 50 29.14 18.50 -2.59
N LEU A 51 29.45 17.99 -1.39
CA LEU A 51 28.72 18.31 -0.16
C LEU A 51 29.51 19.19 0.82
N GLY A 52 30.83 19.19 0.73
CA GLY A 52 31.72 19.89 1.66
C GLY A 52 31.90 19.16 3.00
N ASN A 53 33.11 19.25 3.54
CA ASN A 53 33.49 18.60 4.81
C ASN A 53 32.56 18.93 5.98
N LYS A 54 32.12 20.18 6.10
CA LYS A 54 31.24 20.62 7.20
C LYS A 54 29.86 19.93 7.16
N ARG A 55 29.31 19.69 5.97
CA ARG A 55 27.99 19.07 5.78
C ARG A 55 28.06 17.56 5.95
N ILE A 56 29.12 16.92 5.45
CA ILE A 56 29.38 15.49 5.66
C ILE A 56 29.49 15.17 7.15
N VAL A 57 30.24 15.97 7.92
CA VAL A 57 30.36 15.80 9.37
C VAL A 57 29.01 15.94 10.08
N ALA A 58 28.16 16.88 9.64
CA ALA A 58 26.82 17.06 10.21
C ALA A 58 25.89 15.87 9.89
N ILE A 59 25.94 15.36 8.66
CA ILE A 59 25.16 14.18 8.24
C ILE A 59 25.60 12.93 9.00
N LEU A 60 26.90 12.67 9.09
CA LEU A 60 27.44 11.53 9.84
C LEU A 60 27.07 11.60 11.32
N GLN A 61 27.09 12.80 11.91
CA GLN A 61 26.67 12.98 13.29
C GLN A 61 25.18 12.61 13.47
N GLY A 62 24.28 13.11 12.62
CA GLY A 62 22.86 12.78 12.68
C GLY A 62 22.54 11.30 12.37
N LEU A 63 23.37 10.62 11.57
CA LEU A 63 23.23 9.18 11.32
C LEU A 63 23.72 8.33 12.50
N LEU A 64 24.74 8.79 13.22
CA LEU A 64 25.24 8.13 14.43
C LEU A 64 24.29 8.31 15.62
N GLU A 65 23.69 9.49 15.77
CA GLU A 65 22.67 9.76 16.79
C GLU A 65 21.42 8.87 16.58
N ARG A 66 21.06 8.59 15.33
CA ARG A 66 19.96 7.66 14.96
C ARG A 66 20.36 6.17 14.97
N GLY A 67 21.60 5.82 15.32
CA GLY A 67 22.04 4.43 15.42
C GLY A 67 22.09 3.66 14.09
N VAL A 68 22.13 4.37 12.94
CA VAL A 68 22.02 3.75 11.61
C VAL A 68 23.20 2.82 11.30
N PHE A 69 24.37 3.07 11.90
CA PHE A 69 25.57 2.25 11.75
C PHE A 69 25.66 1.10 12.77
N SER A 70 24.68 0.93 13.66
CA SER A 70 24.74 -0.06 14.74
C SER A 70 24.38 -1.47 14.27
N SER A 71 23.52 -1.61 13.26
CA SER A 71 23.22 -2.91 12.63
C SER A 71 22.66 -2.74 11.22
N GLU A 72 22.78 -3.80 10.41
CA GLU A 72 22.20 -3.82 9.06
C GLU A 72 20.67 -3.69 9.09
N SER A 73 20.01 -4.19 10.14
CA SER A 73 18.58 -4.01 10.36
C SER A 73 18.20 -2.54 10.59
N GLN A 74 19.01 -1.78 11.35
CA GLN A 74 18.79 -0.35 11.55
C GLN A 74 19.08 0.45 10.27
N ALA A 75 20.09 0.05 9.50
CA ALA A 75 20.35 0.59 8.17
C ALA A 75 19.21 0.30 7.18
N LYS A 76 18.56 -0.87 7.25
CA LYS A 76 17.38 -1.23 6.46
C LYS A 76 16.15 -0.40 6.82
N VAL A 77 15.97 -0.06 8.09
CA VAL A 77 14.89 0.85 8.52
C VAL A 77 15.14 2.27 8.02
N ALA A 78 16.39 2.76 8.13
CA ALA A 78 16.74 4.11 7.71
C ALA A 78 16.83 4.27 6.17
N PHE A 79 17.29 3.22 5.47
CA PHE A 79 17.51 3.19 4.03
C PHE A 79 17.02 1.86 3.40
N PRO A 80 15.70 1.63 3.34
CA PRO A 80 15.14 0.37 2.83
C PRO A 80 15.55 0.07 1.38
N SER A 81 15.74 1.11 0.57
CA SER A 81 16.14 1.01 -0.84
C SER A 81 17.53 0.40 -1.08
N LEU A 82 18.36 0.21 -0.05
CA LEU A 82 19.73 -0.30 -0.18
C LEU A 82 19.86 -1.83 -0.08
N PHE A 83 18.77 -2.57 0.20
CA PHE A 83 18.82 -4.01 0.47
C PHE A 83 17.68 -4.80 -0.23
N PRO A 84 17.96 -5.52 -1.34
CA PRO A 84 17.02 -6.44 -1.99
C PRO A 84 17.02 -7.82 -1.30
N THR A 85 15.87 -8.53 -1.22
CA THR A 85 15.81 -9.92 -0.71
C THR A 85 15.20 -10.87 -1.76
N SER A 86 15.84 -12.02 -1.97
CA SER A 86 15.62 -13.00 -3.04
C SER A 86 14.27 -13.74 -2.97
N ALA A 87 13.72 -14.02 -4.15
CA ALA A 87 12.44 -14.68 -4.38
C ALA A 87 12.50 -16.21 -4.19
N ALA A 88 11.62 -16.75 -3.35
CA ALA A 88 11.02 -18.08 -3.49
C ALA A 88 9.89 -18.18 -2.46
N GLN A 89 8.71 -18.66 -2.90
CA GLN A 89 7.46 -18.94 -2.16
C GLN A 89 6.34 -17.91 -2.42
N GLY A 90 5.54 -18.20 -3.45
CA GLY A 90 4.35 -17.44 -3.81
C GLY A 90 3.53 -18.20 -4.85
N ALA A 91 3.10 -19.41 -4.51
CA ALA A 91 2.14 -20.18 -5.29
C ALA A 91 1.17 -20.82 -4.29
N GLN A 92 -0.01 -20.20 -4.15
CA GLN A 92 -1.29 -20.75 -3.70
C GLN A 92 -2.15 -19.57 -3.20
N HIS A 93 -3.16 -19.20 -3.99
CA HIS A 93 -4.44 -18.58 -3.60
C HIS A 93 -5.02 -17.87 -4.83
N SER A 94 -5.61 -18.63 -5.75
CA SER A 94 -6.44 -18.08 -6.83
C SER A 94 -7.49 -19.12 -7.22
N ALA A 95 -8.63 -19.12 -6.55
CA ALA A 95 -9.89 -19.67 -7.06
C ALA A 95 -11.00 -19.46 -6.02
N SER A 96 -11.87 -18.47 -6.25
CA SER A 96 -13.31 -18.57 -5.95
C SER A 96 -14.02 -17.29 -6.34
N LYS A 97 -14.60 -17.27 -7.54
CA LYS A 97 -16.06 -17.18 -7.79
C LYS A 97 -16.33 -16.77 -9.23
N SER A 98 -17.06 -17.62 -9.92
CA SER A 98 -17.64 -17.42 -11.24
C SER A 98 -19.15 -17.18 -11.11
N GLU A 99 -19.70 -16.54 -12.16
CA GLU A 99 -21.03 -16.72 -12.76
C GLU A 99 -22.26 -16.01 -12.18
N ARG A 100 -22.85 -15.10 -12.99
CA ARG A 100 -24.05 -15.39 -13.80
C ARG A 100 -24.40 -14.27 -14.79
N VAL A 101 -24.81 -14.67 -15.99
CA VAL A 101 -25.35 -13.88 -17.12
C VAL A 101 -26.83 -14.24 -17.33
N VAL A 102 -27.70 -13.29 -17.68
CA VAL A 102 -28.96 -13.51 -18.43
C VAL A 102 -29.27 -12.26 -19.31
N PRO A 103 -29.82 -12.41 -20.54
CA PRO A 103 -29.85 -11.35 -21.59
C PRO A 103 -31.25 -10.78 -21.90
N GLN A 104 -31.34 -9.70 -22.69
CA GLN A 104 -32.56 -9.36 -23.45
C GLN A 104 -32.30 -8.53 -24.73
N ASP A 105 -33.03 -8.91 -25.79
CA ASP A 105 -33.05 -8.40 -27.17
C ASP A 105 -33.92 -7.13 -27.37
N GLY A 106 -33.56 -6.29 -28.35
CA GLY A 106 -34.49 -5.91 -29.43
C GLY A 106 -34.93 -4.44 -29.66
N VAL A 107 -34.52 -3.90 -30.82
CA VAL A 107 -35.26 -3.01 -31.77
C VAL A 107 -34.99 -1.47 -31.80
N THR A 108 -34.06 -1.10 -32.70
CA THR A 108 -34.17 -0.23 -33.91
C THR A 108 -34.82 1.18 -33.92
N ARG A 109 -33.94 2.18 -34.18
CA ARG A 109 -34.02 3.43 -34.99
C ARG A 109 -35.21 4.41 -34.82
N GLN A 110 -34.90 5.65 -34.41
CA GLN A 110 -34.83 6.80 -35.32
C GLN A 110 -34.07 7.99 -34.70
N VAL A 111 -33.28 8.64 -35.55
CA VAL A 111 -32.37 9.76 -35.28
C VAL A 111 -33.15 11.06 -35.43
N GLN A 112 -33.12 11.92 -34.41
CA GLN A 112 -33.03 13.40 -34.53
C GLN A 112 -33.05 14.05 -33.14
N SER A 113 -32.18 15.05 -32.95
CA SER A 113 -31.95 15.88 -31.75
C SER A 113 -31.29 15.17 -30.56
N LEU A 114 -29.95 15.26 -30.48
CA LEU A 114 -29.18 14.90 -29.29
C LEU A 114 -28.33 16.11 -28.91
N ASP A 115 -28.96 17.09 -28.26
CA ASP A 115 -28.28 18.09 -27.46
C ASP A 115 -27.77 17.44 -26.16
N GLU A 116 -26.48 17.64 -25.89
CA GLU A 116 -25.68 17.65 -24.64
C GLU A 116 -26.01 16.79 -23.39
N HIS A 117 -27.06 15.99 -23.35
CA HIS A 117 -27.50 15.30 -22.12
C HIS A 117 -27.30 13.77 -22.07
N TYR A 118 -26.77 13.13 -23.12
CA TYR A 118 -26.70 11.66 -23.22
C TYR A 118 -25.34 11.00 -22.91
N LEU A 119 -24.44 11.68 -22.19
CA LEU A 119 -23.28 11.01 -21.55
C LEU A 119 -23.30 11.07 -20.02
N ALA A 120 -24.45 11.44 -19.44
CA ALA A 120 -24.79 11.11 -18.05
C ALA A 120 -25.68 9.85 -18.08
N GLY A 121 -25.17 8.78 -18.66
CA GLY A 121 -25.67 7.45 -18.36
C GLY A 121 -24.95 7.02 -17.09
N ASP A 122 -25.72 6.76 -16.03
CA ASP A 122 -25.26 6.15 -14.78
C ASP A 122 -24.43 4.89 -15.11
N CYS A 123 -23.12 5.09 -15.25
CA CYS A 123 -22.17 4.03 -15.00
C CYS A 123 -22.11 3.96 -13.49
N ASP A 124 -22.31 2.78 -12.93
CA ASP A 124 -22.06 2.46 -11.53
C ASP A 124 -20.58 2.77 -11.20
N LEU A 125 -20.28 4.06 -11.00
CA LEU A 125 -18.98 4.65 -10.67
C LEU A 125 -18.75 4.67 -9.15
N ASP A 126 -19.54 3.89 -8.42
CA ASP A 126 -19.71 4.02 -6.98
C ASP A 126 -18.57 3.44 -6.14
N ASN A 127 -17.50 2.91 -6.75
CA ASN A 127 -16.40 2.33 -5.97
C ASN A 127 -15.01 2.98 -6.14
N CYS A 128 -14.88 4.05 -6.92
CA CYS A 128 -13.59 4.74 -7.08
C CYS A 128 -13.65 6.28 -6.93
N HIS A 129 -14.83 6.88 -6.81
CA HIS A 129 -14.98 8.35 -6.79
C HIS A 129 -14.94 9.02 -5.43
N ILE A 130 -14.81 8.27 -4.34
CA ILE A 130 -14.74 8.87 -3.00
C ILE A 130 -13.30 8.85 -2.51
N PHE A 131 -12.49 9.86 -2.84
CA PHE A 131 -11.38 10.24 -1.96
C PHE A 131 -11.19 11.76 -1.91
N ASN A 132 -11.96 12.38 -1.01
CA ASN A 132 -11.41 13.44 -0.17
C ASN A 132 -10.11 12.92 0.46
N HIS A 133 -9.13 13.80 0.64
CA HIS A 133 -7.80 13.50 1.18
C HIS A 133 -7.78 12.91 2.60
N ASP A 134 -8.95 12.56 3.15
CA ASP A 134 -9.24 12.24 4.55
C ASP A 134 -10.14 11.00 4.75
N VAL A 135 -10.43 10.20 3.70
CA VAL A 135 -11.17 8.94 3.94
C VAL A 135 -10.24 7.91 4.58
N ARG A 136 -10.58 7.57 5.81
CA ARG A 136 -9.96 6.53 6.63
C ARG A 136 -9.94 5.24 5.82
N CYS A 137 -8.75 4.68 5.58
CA CYS A 137 -8.64 3.38 4.91
C CYS A 137 -9.54 2.35 5.62
N PRO A 138 -10.29 1.51 4.88
CA PRO A 138 -11.19 0.54 5.48
C PRO A 138 -10.43 -0.29 6.52
N THR A 139 -10.92 -0.33 7.75
CA THR A 139 -10.27 -1.08 8.83
C THR A 139 -10.70 -2.54 8.81
N VAL A 140 -9.72 -3.45 8.80
CA VAL A 140 -9.92 -4.88 9.01
C VAL A 140 -9.78 -5.18 10.50
N THR A 141 -10.73 -5.94 11.05
CA THR A 141 -10.62 -6.43 12.41
C THR A 141 -9.73 -7.67 12.44
N ILE A 142 -8.53 -7.53 13.01
CA ILE A 142 -7.61 -8.65 13.25
C ILE A 142 -7.53 -8.86 14.76
N ASN A 143 -7.98 -10.03 15.23
CA ASN A 143 -7.96 -10.40 16.66
C ASN A 143 -8.57 -9.31 17.58
N GLY A 144 -9.70 -8.72 17.16
CA GLY A 144 -10.41 -7.67 17.91
C GLY A 144 -9.82 -6.25 17.79
N MET A 145 -8.71 -6.06 17.07
CA MET A 145 -8.14 -4.74 16.79
C MET A 145 -8.48 -4.26 15.38
N GLN A 146 -8.87 -2.99 15.26
CA GLN A 146 -9.07 -2.35 13.97
C GLN A 146 -7.71 -1.96 13.36
N VAL A 147 -7.39 -2.56 12.23
CA VAL A 147 -6.14 -2.34 11.50
C VAL A 147 -6.47 -1.75 10.14
N PRO A 148 -5.81 -0.66 9.69
CA PRO A 148 -6.05 -0.13 8.35
C PRO A 148 -5.75 -1.21 7.30
N SER A 149 -6.72 -1.59 6.46
CA SER A 149 -6.40 -2.28 5.20
C SER A 149 -5.65 -1.26 4.33
N LEU A 150 -4.59 -1.68 3.65
CA LEU A 150 -3.81 -0.76 2.82
C LEU A 150 -4.54 -0.36 1.52
N GLY A 151 -5.86 -0.60 1.42
CA GLY A 151 -6.73 -0.15 0.34
C GLY A 151 -6.28 -0.60 -1.06
N PRO A 152 -6.87 -0.06 -2.13
CA PRO A 152 -6.26 -0.12 -3.46
C PRO A 152 -4.95 0.67 -3.47
N SER A 153 -3.98 0.28 -4.30
CA SER A 153 -2.73 1.04 -4.41
C SER A 153 -2.88 2.21 -5.38
N PHE A 154 -2.14 3.27 -5.12
CA PHE A 154 -2.12 4.48 -5.94
C PHE A 154 -0.67 4.94 -6.14
N LEU A 155 -0.37 5.47 -7.32
CA LEU A 155 0.85 6.23 -7.54
C LEU A 155 0.69 7.66 -6.99
N PRO A 156 1.77 8.42 -6.76
CA PRO A 156 1.63 9.84 -6.44
C PRO A 156 0.81 10.57 -7.52
N TYR A 157 -0.14 11.40 -7.10
CA TYR A 157 -1.09 12.05 -8.02
C TYR A 157 -0.40 12.81 -9.16
N ALA A 158 0.68 13.53 -8.87
CA ALA A 158 1.43 14.25 -9.90
C ALA A 158 1.94 13.33 -11.02
N VAL A 159 2.32 12.09 -10.69
CA VAL A 159 2.74 11.07 -11.65
C VAL A 159 1.53 10.53 -12.42
N GLN A 160 0.41 10.29 -11.74
CA GLN A 160 -0.84 9.86 -12.41
C GLN A 160 -1.28 10.89 -13.45
N HIS A 161 -1.35 12.17 -13.07
CA HIS A 161 -1.75 13.25 -13.96
C HIS A 161 -0.80 13.36 -15.16
N ALA A 162 0.51 13.34 -14.93
CA ALA A 162 1.49 13.39 -16.00
C ALA A 162 1.35 12.20 -16.98
N LEU A 163 1.12 10.99 -16.45
CA LEU A 163 0.88 9.79 -17.24
C LEU A 163 -0.39 9.92 -18.09
N LEU A 164 -1.52 10.27 -17.48
CA LEU A 164 -2.81 10.38 -18.17
C LEU A 164 -2.78 11.47 -19.25
N THR A 165 -2.21 12.64 -18.95
CA THR A 165 -2.03 13.71 -19.94
C THR A 165 -1.13 13.27 -21.09
N LYS A 166 -0.07 12.51 -20.81
CA LYS A 166 0.82 12.02 -21.87
C LYS A 166 0.15 10.96 -22.74
N ILE A 167 -0.60 10.02 -22.15
CA ILE A 167 -1.39 9.04 -22.91
C ILE A 167 -2.41 9.77 -23.78
N GLN A 168 -3.19 10.70 -23.20
CA GLN A 168 -4.16 11.49 -23.97
C GLN A 168 -3.52 12.17 -25.18
N TYR A 169 -2.41 12.88 -24.97
CA TYR A 169 -1.68 13.56 -26.04
C TYR A 169 -1.23 12.59 -27.15
N VAL A 170 -0.64 11.45 -26.79
CA VAL A 170 -0.20 10.43 -27.77
C VAL A 170 -1.39 9.88 -28.57
N LEU A 171 -2.54 9.69 -27.94
CA LEU A 171 -3.74 9.21 -28.62
C LEU A 171 -4.33 10.28 -29.55
N GLU A 172 -4.36 11.55 -29.16
CA GLU A 172 -4.79 12.67 -30.01
C GLU A 172 -3.89 12.84 -31.23
N GLU A 173 -2.57 12.73 -31.03
CA GLU A 173 -1.59 12.70 -32.11
C GLU A 173 -1.81 11.51 -33.07
N CYS A 174 -2.10 10.32 -32.53
CA CYS A 174 -2.40 9.13 -33.32
C CYS A 174 -3.64 9.33 -34.19
N CYS A 175 -4.71 9.87 -33.59
CA CYS A 175 -5.94 10.18 -34.30
C CYS A 175 -5.72 11.20 -35.43
N TYR A 176 -4.95 12.26 -35.16
CA TYR A 176 -4.66 13.27 -36.16
C TYR A 176 -3.89 12.72 -37.36
N GLU A 177 -2.83 11.94 -37.13
CA GLU A 177 -2.06 11.32 -38.21
C GLU A 177 -2.91 10.33 -39.02
N PHE A 178 -3.72 9.53 -38.33
CA PHE A 178 -4.65 8.60 -38.97
C PHE A 178 -5.65 9.35 -39.87
N THR A 179 -6.31 10.38 -39.35
CA THR A 179 -7.30 11.15 -40.11
C THR A 179 -6.65 11.96 -41.22
N SER A 180 -5.44 12.48 -41.03
CA SER A 180 -4.68 13.16 -42.09
C SER A 180 -4.44 12.25 -43.29
N LYS A 181 -4.18 10.97 -43.03
CA LYS A 181 -3.95 9.95 -44.07
C LYS A 181 -5.23 9.49 -44.75
N TRP A 182 -6.28 9.23 -43.98
CA TRP A 182 -7.46 8.51 -44.49
C TRP A 182 -8.69 9.39 -44.74
N ALA A 183 -8.77 10.57 -44.13
CA ALA A 183 -9.87 11.52 -44.30
C ALA A 183 -9.39 12.99 -44.21
N PRO A 184 -8.45 13.44 -45.08
CA PRO A 184 -7.92 14.81 -45.02
C PRO A 184 -8.98 15.88 -45.28
N THR A 185 -10.03 15.56 -46.05
CA THR A 185 -11.15 16.47 -46.32
C THR A 185 -11.95 16.83 -45.06
N LEU A 186 -12.02 15.91 -44.09
CA LEU A 186 -12.64 16.15 -42.79
C LEU A 186 -11.85 17.21 -42.00
N LEU A 187 -10.51 17.09 -41.97
CA LEU A 187 -9.65 18.07 -41.29
C LEU A 187 -9.80 19.46 -41.89
N LEU A 188 -9.82 19.56 -43.22
CA LEU A 188 -10.01 20.82 -43.94
C LEU A 188 -11.38 21.44 -43.63
N LYS A 189 -12.46 20.62 -43.68
CA LYS A 189 -13.82 21.09 -43.40
C LYS A 189 -14.00 21.58 -41.96
N LYS A 190 -13.32 20.95 -41.02
CA LYS A 190 -13.38 21.27 -39.59
C LYS A 190 -12.31 22.26 -39.13
N ASN A 191 -11.39 22.63 -40.01
CA ASN A 191 -10.23 23.48 -39.74
C ASN A 191 -9.34 22.95 -38.59
N TRP A 192 -9.18 21.64 -38.49
CA TRP A 192 -8.27 21.00 -37.54
C TRP A 192 -6.88 20.93 -38.15
N VAL A 193 -6.01 21.85 -37.71
CA VAL A 193 -4.67 22.05 -38.28
C VAL A 193 -3.56 21.32 -37.52
N CYS A 194 -3.85 20.80 -36.32
CA CYS A 194 -2.91 20.07 -35.48
C CYS A 194 -3.65 19.13 -34.51
N PRO A 195 -2.96 18.17 -33.87
CA PRO A 195 -3.56 17.26 -32.90
C PRO A 195 -4.29 17.97 -31.74
N GLU A 196 -3.73 19.08 -31.25
CA GLU A 196 -4.27 19.85 -30.12
C GLU A 196 -5.54 20.63 -30.45
N ALA A 197 -5.88 20.77 -31.75
CA ALA A 197 -7.07 21.48 -32.19
C ALA A 197 -8.38 20.72 -31.87
N ILE A 198 -8.28 19.49 -31.36
CA ILE A 198 -9.42 18.60 -31.16
C ILE A 198 -9.17 17.65 -29.97
N GLU A 199 -10.18 17.54 -29.12
CA GLU A 199 -10.16 16.65 -27.98
C GLU A 199 -10.38 15.18 -28.37
N LEU A 200 -9.74 14.27 -27.63
CA LEU A 200 -9.82 12.83 -27.83
C LEU A 200 -11.25 12.26 -27.98
N ASN A 201 -12.21 12.73 -27.19
CA ASN A 201 -13.61 12.28 -27.28
C ASN A 201 -14.30 12.69 -28.59
N GLN A 202 -13.90 13.82 -29.19
CA GLN A 202 -14.40 14.24 -30.49
C GLN A 202 -13.83 13.34 -31.60
N TRP A 203 -12.55 12.97 -31.51
CA TRP A 203 -11.95 11.99 -32.42
C TRP A 203 -12.71 10.68 -32.44
N VAL A 204 -13.00 10.13 -31.25
CA VAL A 204 -13.78 8.90 -31.11
C VAL A 204 -15.14 9.01 -31.80
N ARG A 205 -15.88 10.10 -31.55
CA ARG A 205 -17.21 10.31 -32.17
C ARG A 205 -17.15 10.33 -33.68
N VAL A 206 -16.19 11.06 -34.24
CA VAL A 206 -16.06 11.22 -35.69
C VAL A 206 -15.63 9.90 -36.32
N MET A 207 -14.70 9.19 -35.69
CA MET A 207 -14.29 7.87 -36.17
C MET A 207 -15.45 6.88 -36.15
N ILE A 208 -16.28 6.83 -35.10
CA ILE A 208 -17.47 5.96 -35.03
C ILE A 208 -18.48 6.30 -36.14
N GLN A 209 -18.74 7.59 -36.37
CA GLN A 209 -19.73 8.04 -37.36
C GLN A 209 -19.28 7.77 -38.80
N ASP A 210 -17.99 7.96 -39.07
CA ASP A 210 -17.42 7.86 -40.42
C ASP A 210 -16.71 6.53 -40.68
N THR A 211 -16.76 5.55 -39.77
CA THR A 211 -16.07 4.25 -39.91
C THR A 211 -16.42 3.55 -41.22
N SER A 212 -17.68 3.68 -41.67
CA SER A 212 -18.19 3.07 -42.91
C SER A 212 -17.64 3.70 -44.19
N SER A 213 -17.10 4.93 -44.10
CA SER A 213 -16.49 5.65 -45.23
C SER A 213 -15.00 5.38 -45.39
N LEU A 214 -14.37 4.70 -44.41
CA LEU A 214 -12.94 4.43 -44.43
C LEU A 214 -12.59 3.36 -45.48
N PRO A 215 -11.46 3.51 -46.21
CA PRO A 215 -11.00 2.50 -47.15
C PRO A 215 -10.71 1.14 -46.48
N ALA A 216 -10.84 0.06 -47.26
CA ALA A 216 -10.43 -1.27 -46.82
C ALA A 216 -8.94 -1.27 -46.43
N GLY A 217 -8.61 -1.81 -45.26
CA GLY A 217 -7.26 -1.84 -44.71
C GLY A 217 -6.84 -0.63 -43.87
N ALA A 218 -7.67 0.42 -43.77
CA ALA A 218 -7.37 1.58 -42.91
C ALA A 218 -7.28 1.19 -41.43
N LEU A 219 -8.23 0.39 -40.95
CA LEU A 219 -8.23 -0.20 -39.62
C LEU A 219 -7.76 -1.66 -39.67
N GLU A 220 -7.26 -2.17 -38.55
CA GLU A 220 -6.98 -3.59 -38.42
C GLU A 220 -8.28 -4.41 -38.31
N ASP A 221 -8.44 -5.40 -39.19
CA ASP A 221 -9.71 -6.11 -39.36
C ASP A 221 -10.17 -6.84 -38.09
N LYS A 222 -9.22 -7.32 -37.27
CA LYS A 222 -9.50 -8.01 -35.99
C LYS A 222 -10.22 -7.14 -34.96
N HIS A 223 -10.17 -5.82 -35.11
CA HIS A 223 -10.72 -4.86 -34.15
C HIS A 223 -12.01 -4.20 -34.63
N LYS A 224 -12.42 -4.40 -35.89
CA LYS A 224 -13.61 -3.76 -36.48
C LYS A 224 -14.93 -4.11 -35.78
N ALA A 225 -15.05 -5.33 -35.26
CA ALA A 225 -16.26 -5.77 -34.56
C ALA A 225 -16.40 -5.16 -33.15
N ASN A 226 -15.28 -4.74 -32.54
CA ASN A 226 -15.23 -4.31 -31.13
C ASN A 226 -14.77 -2.85 -31.01
N ILE A 227 -14.94 -2.04 -32.06
CA ILE A 227 -14.51 -0.64 -32.11
C ILE A 227 -15.05 0.14 -30.89
N SER A 228 -16.32 -0.05 -30.53
CA SER A 228 -16.94 0.61 -29.37
C SER A 228 -16.28 0.25 -28.04
N GLU A 229 -15.87 -1.01 -27.85
CA GLU A 229 -15.19 -1.49 -26.64
C GLU A 229 -13.78 -0.91 -26.52
N ILE A 230 -13.08 -0.74 -27.65
CA ILE A 230 -11.74 -0.14 -27.69
C ILE A 230 -11.80 1.35 -27.33
N PHE A 231 -12.89 2.02 -27.68
CA PHE A 231 -13.08 3.44 -27.42
C PHE A 231 -13.42 3.77 -25.96
N GLU A 232 -14.01 2.84 -25.21
CA GLU A 232 -14.39 3.08 -23.82
C GLU A 232 -13.18 3.49 -22.94
N PRO A 233 -12.07 2.72 -22.88
CA PRO A 233 -10.87 3.13 -22.13
C PRO A 233 -10.29 4.48 -22.58
N VAL A 234 -10.36 4.78 -23.87
CA VAL A 234 -9.84 6.02 -24.48
C VAL A 234 -10.64 7.24 -24.02
N ILE A 235 -11.97 7.11 -23.97
CA ILE A 235 -12.87 8.15 -23.43
C ILE A 235 -12.59 8.35 -21.93
N GLU A 236 -12.43 7.26 -21.18
CA GLU A 236 -12.15 7.31 -19.75
C GLU A 236 -10.81 7.96 -19.40
N VAL A 237 -9.77 7.77 -20.24
CA VAL A 237 -8.47 8.45 -20.08
C VAL A 237 -8.67 9.97 -20.09
N ARG A 238 -9.37 10.50 -21.11
CA ARG A 238 -9.66 11.94 -21.19
C ARG A 238 -10.48 12.40 -20.00
N HIS A 239 -11.55 11.67 -19.65
CA HIS A 239 -12.39 12.03 -18.50
C HIS A 239 -11.55 12.16 -17.22
N SER A 240 -10.71 11.17 -16.95
CA SER A 240 -9.85 11.15 -15.76
C SER A 240 -8.79 12.26 -15.77
N ALA A 241 -8.17 12.53 -16.93
CA ALA A 241 -7.16 13.57 -17.10
C ALA A 241 -7.75 14.99 -16.92
N VAL A 242 -8.87 15.27 -17.59
CA VAL A 242 -9.53 16.58 -17.59
C VAL A 242 -10.16 16.90 -16.24
N HIS A 243 -10.85 15.94 -15.64
CA HIS A 243 -11.46 16.11 -14.32
C HIS A 243 -10.48 15.88 -13.17
N ARG A 244 -9.20 15.66 -13.46
CA ARG A 244 -8.13 15.58 -12.47
C ARG A 244 -8.38 14.50 -11.41
N LEU A 245 -9.05 13.42 -11.80
CA LEU A 245 -9.48 12.37 -10.88
C LEU A 245 -8.30 11.48 -10.49
N PRO A 246 -8.12 11.16 -9.20
CA PRO A 246 -7.21 10.09 -8.78
C PRO A 246 -7.65 8.74 -9.34
N VAL A 247 -6.68 7.93 -9.77
CA VAL A 247 -6.89 6.64 -10.42
C VAL A 247 -6.02 5.58 -9.74
N CYS A 248 -6.61 4.43 -9.39
CA CYS A 248 -5.87 3.32 -8.80
C CYS A 248 -4.94 2.65 -9.83
N THR A 249 -3.94 1.92 -9.33
CA THR A 249 -2.94 1.23 -10.18
C THR A 249 -3.56 0.30 -11.20
N GLU A 250 -4.57 -0.49 -10.82
CA GLU A 250 -5.31 -1.39 -11.72
C GLU A 250 -5.94 -0.63 -12.91
N ARG A 251 -6.59 0.51 -12.64
CA ARG A 251 -7.23 1.29 -13.69
C ARG A 251 -6.21 2.00 -14.58
N LEU A 252 -5.04 2.38 -14.06
CA LEU A 252 -3.93 2.87 -14.89
C LEU A 252 -3.40 1.80 -15.86
N GLU A 253 -3.32 0.54 -15.43
CA GLU A 253 -2.97 -0.58 -16.33
C GLU A 253 -4.02 -0.78 -17.42
N ARG A 254 -5.31 -0.69 -17.08
CA ARG A 254 -6.38 -0.76 -18.09
C ARG A 254 -6.32 0.37 -19.10
N PHE A 255 -5.96 1.58 -18.67
CA PHE A 255 -5.80 2.72 -19.59
C PHE A 255 -4.64 2.53 -20.55
N ILE A 256 -3.48 2.08 -20.08
CA ILE A 256 -2.35 1.86 -20.99
C ILE A 256 -2.63 0.71 -21.96
N ASP A 257 -3.27 -0.36 -21.50
CA ASP A 257 -3.63 -1.50 -22.36
C ASP A 257 -4.68 -1.11 -23.40
N GLY A 258 -5.70 -0.34 -23.01
CA GLY A 258 -6.69 0.20 -23.95
C GLY A 258 -6.07 1.15 -24.97
N ALA A 259 -5.16 2.03 -24.53
CA ALA A 259 -4.41 2.93 -25.41
C ALA A 259 -3.56 2.15 -26.42
N MET A 260 -2.89 1.07 -26.00
CA MET A 260 -2.12 0.19 -26.89
C MET A 260 -3.02 -0.46 -27.94
N VAL A 261 -4.13 -1.09 -27.54
CA VAL A 261 -5.08 -1.71 -28.48
C VAL A 261 -5.61 -0.67 -29.48
N PHE A 262 -5.87 0.55 -29.02
CA PHE A 262 -6.34 1.64 -29.87
C PHE A 262 -5.31 2.04 -30.94
N VAL A 263 -4.05 2.25 -30.57
CA VAL A 263 -3.02 2.62 -31.57
C VAL A 263 -2.68 1.46 -32.51
N THR A 264 -2.75 0.22 -32.03
CA THR A 264 -2.63 -0.99 -32.87
C THR A 264 -3.75 -1.05 -33.91
N MET A 265 -5.00 -0.77 -33.50
CA MET A 265 -6.16 -0.69 -34.39
C MET A 265 -5.98 0.35 -35.50
N LEU A 266 -5.39 1.51 -35.17
CA LEU A 266 -5.08 2.58 -36.13
C LEU A 266 -3.80 2.33 -36.95
N ARG A 267 -3.11 1.21 -36.69
CA ARG A 267 -1.87 0.77 -37.36
C ARG A 267 -0.73 1.80 -37.24
N ASP A 268 -0.51 2.33 -36.04
CA ASP A 268 0.56 3.28 -35.74
C ASP A 268 1.70 2.63 -34.92
N PRO A 269 2.71 2.03 -35.58
CA PRO A 269 3.75 1.27 -34.90
C PRO A 269 4.68 2.15 -34.05
N LEU A 270 4.81 3.45 -34.37
CA LEU A 270 5.65 4.36 -33.62
C LEU A 270 5.06 4.60 -32.23
N ARG A 271 3.78 4.98 -32.18
CA ARG A 271 3.08 5.25 -30.92
C ARG A 271 2.78 3.97 -30.14
N GLU A 272 2.52 2.86 -30.85
CA GLU A 272 2.43 1.52 -30.25
C GLU A 272 3.71 1.16 -29.48
N SER A 273 4.90 1.32 -30.07
CA SER A 273 6.16 1.04 -29.39
C SER A 273 6.39 1.94 -28.17
N GLN A 274 6.03 3.22 -28.25
CA GLN A 274 6.17 4.17 -27.13
C GLN A 274 5.26 3.79 -25.96
N LEU A 275 3.99 3.48 -26.24
CA LEU A 275 3.03 3.07 -25.22
C LEU A 275 3.37 1.69 -24.64
N GLN A 276 3.91 0.78 -25.45
CA GLN A 276 4.38 -0.52 -24.99
C GLN A 276 5.54 -0.40 -24.01
N GLU A 277 6.56 0.42 -24.31
CA GLU A 277 7.70 0.65 -23.42
C GLU A 277 7.22 1.25 -22.09
N LEU A 278 6.38 2.27 -22.14
CA LEU A 278 5.78 2.89 -20.96
C LEU A 278 4.92 1.90 -20.16
N GLY A 279 4.13 1.06 -20.84
CA GLY A 279 3.28 0.05 -20.23
C GLY A 279 4.06 -1.04 -19.50
N VAL A 280 5.17 -1.53 -20.09
CA VAL A 280 6.06 -2.50 -19.43
C VAL A 280 6.64 -1.91 -18.15
N GLU A 281 7.12 -0.67 -18.20
CA GLU A 281 7.70 0.00 -17.03
C GLU A 281 6.65 0.30 -15.95
N LEU A 282 5.46 0.75 -16.35
CA LEU A 282 4.34 1.00 -15.44
C LEU A 282 3.93 -0.29 -14.69
N LYS A 283 3.71 -1.38 -15.43
CA LYS A 283 3.36 -2.70 -14.87
C LYS A 283 4.45 -3.21 -13.92
N ARG A 284 5.73 -2.99 -14.26
CA ARG A 284 6.87 -3.33 -13.39
C ARG A 284 6.81 -2.56 -12.06
N ILE A 285 6.57 -1.26 -12.11
CA ILE A 285 6.48 -0.40 -10.91
C ILE A 285 5.26 -0.78 -10.05
N ILE A 286 4.09 -0.97 -10.67
CA ILE A 286 2.86 -1.37 -9.99
C ILE A 286 3.06 -2.71 -9.27
N LYS A 287 3.64 -3.70 -9.96
CA LYS A 287 3.96 -4.99 -9.35
C LYS A 287 4.88 -4.84 -8.14
N GLN A 288 5.91 -4.00 -8.23
CA GLN A 288 6.81 -3.74 -7.08
C GLN A 288 6.07 -3.10 -5.91
N LEU A 289 5.16 -2.16 -6.18
CA LEU A 289 4.34 -1.51 -5.16
C LEU A 289 3.42 -2.51 -4.46
N GLU A 290 2.70 -3.35 -5.20
CA GLU A 290 1.81 -4.37 -4.64
C GLU A 290 2.57 -5.41 -3.81
N LEU A 291 3.73 -5.87 -4.29
CA LEU A 291 4.58 -6.77 -3.50
C LEU A 291 5.03 -6.13 -2.18
N SER A 292 5.46 -4.87 -2.22
CA SER A 292 5.89 -4.14 -1.01
C SER A 292 4.74 -4.02 -0.01
N LYS A 293 3.54 -3.68 -0.49
CA LYS A 293 2.32 -3.59 0.32
C LYS A 293 2.01 -4.94 0.98
N HIS A 294 1.99 -6.03 0.21
CA HIS A 294 1.71 -7.36 0.74
C HIS A 294 2.72 -7.81 1.83
N ILE A 295 4.01 -7.49 1.65
CA ILE A 295 5.04 -7.75 2.64
C ILE A 295 4.77 -6.97 3.94
N GLN A 296 4.37 -5.70 3.83
CA GLN A 296 4.04 -4.87 4.99
C GLN A 296 2.83 -5.40 5.75
N GLU A 297 1.77 -5.80 5.05
CA GLU A 297 0.57 -6.42 5.64
C GLU A 297 0.92 -7.71 6.38
N THR A 298 1.72 -8.58 5.76
CA THR A 298 2.16 -9.84 6.36
C THR A 298 3.00 -9.61 7.62
N GLN A 299 3.91 -8.64 7.59
CA GLN A 299 4.73 -8.29 8.76
C GLN A 299 3.88 -7.70 9.89
N LEU A 300 2.90 -6.87 9.55
CA LEU A 300 1.96 -6.32 10.50
C LEU A 300 1.18 -7.45 11.17
N GLN A 301 0.57 -8.35 10.38
CA GLN A 301 -0.16 -9.52 10.89
C GLN A 301 0.68 -10.33 11.88
N LYS A 302 1.93 -10.67 11.51
CA LYS A 302 2.84 -11.44 12.39
C LYS A 302 3.13 -10.73 13.71
N LYS A 303 3.29 -9.40 13.70
CA LYS A 303 3.49 -8.60 14.91
C LYS A 303 2.23 -8.61 15.77
N LEU A 304 1.05 -8.47 15.17
CA LEU A 304 -0.23 -8.49 15.88
C LEU A 304 -0.49 -9.85 16.52
N ASP A 305 -0.16 -10.96 15.84
CA ASP A 305 -0.29 -12.31 16.40
C ASP A 305 0.64 -12.53 17.60
N ASN A 306 1.85 -11.97 17.56
CA ASN A 306 2.77 -12.02 18.71
C ASN A 306 2.22 -11.22 19.89
N ILE A 307 1.75 -9.99 19.65
CA ILE A 307 1.12 -9.16 20.68
C ILE A 307 -0.07 -9.88 21.30
N PHE A 308 -0.90 -10.54 20.49
CA PHE A 308 -2.04 -11.30 20.98
C PHE A 308 -1.62 -12.45 21.92
N LYS A 309 -0.59 -13.23 21.53
CA LYS A 309 -0.03 -14.29 22.37
C LYS A 309 0.55 -13.74 23.68
N GLN A 310 1.26 -12.62 23.63
CA GLN A 310 1.84 -11.97 24.81
C GLN A 310 0.75 -11.47 25.77
N ARG A 311 -0.34 -10.91 25.24
CA ARG A 311 -1.50 -10.51 26.05
C ARG A 311 -2.13 -11.70 26.77
N ALA A 312 -2.38 -12.80 26.06
CA ALA A 312 -2.94 -14.00 26.68
C ALA A 312 -2.04 -14.60 27.79
N ASP A 313 -0.72 -14.57 27.59
CA ASP A 313 0.24 -15.01 28.62
C ASP A 313 0.26 -14.07 29.83
N LEU A 314 0.19 -12.76 29.61
CA LEU A 314 0.07 -11.76 30.68
C LEU A 314 -1.23 -11.94 31.47
N ASP A 315 -2.36 -12.11 30.79
CA ASP A 315 -3.67 -12.33 31.42
C ASP A 315 -3.67 -13.60 32.28
N LYS A 316 -2.95 -14.64 31.83
CA LYS A 316 -2.77 -15.87 32.62
C LYS A 316 -1.92 -15.61 33.86
N ARG A 317 -0.76 -14.95 33.70
CA ARG A 317 0.13 -14.63 34.83
C ARG A 317 -0.54 -13.73 35.86
N GLU A 318 -1.39 -12.80 35.43
CA GLU A 318 -2.19 -11.97 36.32
C GLU A 318 -3.14 -12.81 37.18
N LYS A 319 -3.89 -13.73 36.56
CA LYS A 319 -4.79 -14.65 37.28
C LYS A 319 -4.05 -15.55 38.25
N ASP A 320 -2.93 -16.14 37.82
CA ASP A 320 -2.13 -17.04 38.66
C ASP A 320 -1.54 -16.30 39.89
N ALA A 321 -1.10 -15.04 39.71
CA ALA A 321 -0.58 -14.22 40.80
C ALA A 321 -1.66 -13.86 41.82
N VAL A 322 -2.86 -13.48 41.37
CA VAL A 322 -4.02 -13.20 42.24
C VAL A 322 -4.39 -14.45 43.05
N ALA A 323 -4.52 -15.60 42.39
CA ALA A 323 -4.86 -16.87 43.06
C ALA A 323 -3.81 -17.26 44.12
N THR A 324 -2.51 -17.11 43.81
CA THR A 324 -1.42 -17.39 44.74
C THR A 324 -1.54 -16.55 46.02
N VAL A 325 -1.74 -15.24 45.88
CA VAL A 325 -1.89 -14.34 47.03
C VAL A 325 -3.13 -14.68 47.85
N GLU A 326 -4.24 -15.03 47.21
CA GLU A 326 -5.45 -15.46 47.92
C GLU A 326 -5.24 -16.75 48.72
N GLU A 327 -4.54 -17.74 48.16
CA GLU A 327 -4.23 -18.99 48.84
C GLU A 327 -3.27 -18.78 50.02
N GLU A 328 -2.20 -18.01 49.82
CA GLU A 328 -1.27 -17.65 50.88
C GLU A 328 -1.97 -16.88 52.01
N TYR A 329 -2.88 -15.96 51.66
CA TYR A 329 -3.67 -15.22 52.65
C TYR A 329 -4.59 -16.15 53.45
N LYS A 330 -5.28 -17.10 52.78
CA LYS A 330 -6.13 -18.11 53.44
C LYS A 330 -5.32 -18.97 54.41
N GLU A 331 -4.14 -19.44 54.00
CA GLU A 331 -3.27 -20.27 54.82
C GLU A 331 -2.69 -19.50 56.01
N ASN A 332 -2.22 -18.27 55.80
CA ASN A 332 -1.73 -17.41 56.88
C ASN A 332 -2.82 -17.13 57.92
N ARG A 333 -4.07 -16.88 57.48
CA ARG A 333 -5.21 -16.71 58.38
C ARG A 333 -5.48 -17.97 59.21
N ARG A 334 -5.41 -19.15 58.58
CA ARG A 334 -5.57 -20.45 59.25
C ARG A 334 -4.51 -20.67 60.32
N LEU A 335 -3.23 -20.44 60.00
CA LEU A 335 -2.11 -20.59 60.94
C LEU A 335 -2.19 -19.59 62.10
N ALA A 336 -2.55 -18.33 61.83
CA ALA A 336 -2.77 -17.32 62.86
C ALA A 336 -3.89 -17.76 63.83
N GLY A 337 -5.01 -18.28 63.31
CA GLY A 337 -6.09 -18.84 64.12
C GLY A 337 -5.63 -19.96 65.05
N LEU A 338 -4.91 -20.95 64.52
CA LEU A 338 -4.37 -22.06 65.32
C LEU A 338 -3.40 -21.60 66.43
N SER A 339 -2.58 -20.58 66.14
CA SER A 339 -1.64 -20.03 67.13
C SER A 339 -2.37 -19.34 68.28
N VAL A 340 -3.43 -18.57 67.95
CA VAL A 340 -4.30 -17.95 68.95
C VAL A 340 -5.01 -19.01 69.79
N GLU A 341 -5.59 -20.05 69.18
CA GLU A 341 -6.25 -21.15 69.90
C GLU A 341 -5.30 -21.89 70.86
N LYS A 342 -4.07 -22.18 70.40
CA LYS A 342 -3.04 -22.80 71.25
C LYS A 342 -2.70 -21.90 72.44
N SER A 343 -2.57 -20.60 72.22
CA SER A 343 -2.30 -19.61 73.26
C SER A 343 -3.46 -19.54 74.26
N ILE A 344 -4.72 -19.53 73.79
CA ILE A 344 -5.91 -19.57 74.65
C ILE A 344 -5.90 -20.82 75.54
N ARG A 345 -5.71 -22.02 74.96
CA ARG A 345 -5.66 -23.28 75.74
C ARG A 345 -4.58 -23.26 76.82
N SER A 346 -3.40 -22.70 76.48
CA SER A 346 -2.28 -22.61 77.41
C SER A 346 -2.52 -21.59 78.53
N VAL A 347 -3.02 -20.39 78.22
CA VAL A 347 -3.23 -19.30 79.20
C VAL A 347 -4.37 -19.64 80.15
N PHE A 348 -5.47 -20.19 79.62
CA PHE A 348 -6.66 -20.47 80.41
C PHE A 348 -6.69 -21.89 81.01
N LYS A 349 -5.59 -22.67 80.91
CA LYS A 349 -5.46 -24.05 81.41
C LYS A 349 -6.74 -24.87 81.23
N MET A 350 -7.23 -24.97 80.00
CA MET A 350 -8.26 -25.97 79.67
C MET A 350 -7.59 -27.35 79.68
N GLY A 351 -7.50 -27.95 80.86
CA GLY A 351 -7.01 -29.31 81.06
C GLY A 351 -7.98 -30.35 80.49
N GLU A 352 -7.39 -31.47 80.08
CA GLU A 352 -8.08 -32.70 79.71
C GLU A 352 -9.25 -32.99 80.66
N LYS A 353 -10.46 -33.04 80.10
CA LYS A 353 -11.54 -33.87 80.64
C LYS A 353 -11.93 -34.85 79.55
N SER A 354 -11.72 -36.13 79.84
CA SER A 354 -12.41 -37.22 79.16
C SER A 354 -13.91 -37.02 79.32
N ASP A 355 -14.68 -37.25 78.25
CA ASP A 355 -15.75 -38.25 78.22
C ASP A 355 -16.61 -38.10 76.95
N ASN A 356 -16.73 -39.22 76.23
CA ASN A 356 -17.84 -39.71 75.39
C ASN A 356 -18.52 -38.81 74.32
N LEU A 357 -18.34 -39.25 73.06
CA LEU A 357 -19.23 -39.31 71.85
C LEU A 357 -20.62 -38.62 71.87
N PRO A 358 -21.20 -38.20 70.69
CA PRO A 358 -21.21 -39.00 69.45
C PRO A 358 -21.03 -38.26 68.10
N GLU A 359 -20.84 -39.10 67.09
CA GLU A 359 -20.85 -38.86 65.65
C GLU A 359 -22.06 -38.09 65.08
N ARG A 360 -21.78 -37.45 63.91
CA ARG A 360 -22.64 -37.08 62.74
C ARG A 360 -23.24 -35.66 62.66
N PRO A 361 -23.61 -35.18 61.45
CA PRO A 361 -23.20 -35.58 60.08
C PRO A 361 -22.72 -34.40 59.21
N CYS A 362 -22.20 -34.72 58.02
CA CYS A 362 -21.95 -33.80 56.91
C CYS A 362 -23.16 -32.93 56.58
N GLU A 363 -22.98 -31.61 56.51
CA GLU A 363 -23.83 -30.71 55.73
C GLU A 363 -23.02 -30.17 54.56
N THR A 364 -23.37 -30.70 53.39
CA THR A 364 -23.13 -30.10 52.08
C THR A 364 -23.95 -28.82 51.98
N ASP A 365 -23.31 -27.66 51.87
CA ASP A 365 -23.98 -26.46 51.36
C ASP A 365 -23.37 -26.01 50.04
N HIS A 366 -24.20 -26.18 49.02
CA HIS A 366 -24.10 -25.57 47.71
C HIS A 366 -24.22 -24.05 47.83
N GLU A 367 -23.11 -23.32 47.76
CA GLU A 367 -23.16 -21.92 47.34
C GLU A 367 -23.04 -21.83 45.82
N LYS A 368 -24.22 -21.70 45.20
CA LYS A 368 -24.40 -21.14 43.86
C LYS A 368 -23.81 -19.73 43.82
N PHE A 369 -22.74 -19.54 43.05
CA PHE A 369 -22.43 -18.23 42.49
C PHE A 369 -23.05 -18.13 41.08
N CYS A 370 -24.18 -17.42 41.00
CA CYS A 370 -24.53 -16.65 39.82
C CYS A 370 -24.10 -15.21 40.07
N LEU A 371 -23.10 -14.73 39.33
CA LEU A 371 -23.12 -13.50 38.52
C LEU A 371 -21.76 -13.32 37.83
#